data_AF-A0A2M7U955-F1
#
_entry.id   AF-A0A2M7U955-F1
#
_cell.length_a   1.000
_cell.length_b   1.000
_cell.length_c   1.000
_cell.angle_alpha   90.00
_cell.angle_beta   90.00
_cell.angle_gamma   90.00
#
_symmetry.space_group_name_H-M   'P 1'
#
loop_
_entity.id
_entity.type
_entity.pdbx_description
1 polymer ?
#
loop_
_entity_poly.entity_id
_entity_poly.type
_entity_poly.pdbx_seq_one_letter_code
_entity_poly.pdbx_strand_id
1 'polypeptide(L)'
;MKIQIDHILPFVEQKDLDNQIDRIDSLRSQVLNKSGAGADFLGWLDLPNEAQKHLDSILAVASEIRQEKAALICIGIGGSYLGARAV
;
A
#
# COMPACT_ATOMS: atom_id res chain seq x y z
N MET A 1 4.19 -3.17 13.43
CA MET A 1 4.55 -4.49 12.86
C MET A 1 6.03 -4.74 13.12
N LYS A 2 6.43 -5.95 13.52
CA LYS A 2 7.84 -6.34 13.65
C LYS A 2 8.12 -7.40 12.59
N ILE A 3 9.18 -7.23 11.80
CA ILE A 3 9.60 -8.23 10.82
C ILE A 3 10.57 -9.17 11.54
N GLN A 4 10.28 -10.48 11.54
CA GLN A 4 11.17 -11.50 12.08
C GLN A 4 11.96 -12.14 10.94
N ILE A 5 13.29 -12.14 11.05
CA ILE A 5 14.19 -12.65 10.02
C ILE A 5 15.10 -13.78 10.52
N ASP A 6 14.95 -14.21 11.76
CA ASP A 6 15.87 -15.17 12.41
C ASP A 6 15.99 -16.49 11.63
N HIS A 7 14.92 -16.91 10.96
CA HIS A 7 14.88 -18.13 10.15
C HIS A 7 15.56 -18.02 8.78
N ILE A 8 15.86 -16.80 8.30
CA ILE A 8 16.54 -16.58 7.02
C ILE A 8 18.04 -16.31 7.18
N LEU A 9 18.49 -15.89 8.37
CA LEU A 9 19.89 -15.61 8.66
C LEU A 9 20.86 -16.77 8.36
N PRO A 10 20.49 -18.06 8.50
CA PRO A 10 21.37 -19.16 8.08
C PRO A 10 21.66 -19.22 6.58
N PHE A 11 20.86 -18.53 5.75
CA PHE A 11 20.95 -18.55 4.29
C PHE A 11 21.45 -17.23 3.69
N VAL A 12 21.69 -16.21 4.51
CA VAL A 12 22.07 -14.86 4.06
C VAL A 12 23.20 -14.34 4.92
N GLU A 13 24.30 -13.93 4.29
CA GLU A 13 25.42 -13.32 5.00
C GLU A 13 25.13 -11.84 5.30
N GLN A 14 25.48 -11.38 6.50
CA GLN A 14 25.30 -9.97 6.88
C GLN A 14 26.00 -9.02 5.91
N LYS A 15 27.19 -9.40 5.43
CA LYS A 15 27.97 -8.61 4.47
C LYS A 15 27.22 -8.39 3.15
N ASP A 16 26.44 -9.36 2.70
CA ASP A 16 25.66 -9.22 1.46
C ASP A 16 24.55 -8.19 1.63
N LEU A 17 23.93 -8.12 2.82
CA LEU A 17 22.96 -7.09 3.16
C LEU A 17 23.62 -5.71 3.24
N ASP A 18 24.76 -5.62 3.92
CA ASP A 18 25.49 -4.36 4.10
C ASP A 18 25.92 -3.77 2.74
N ASN A 19 26.34 -4.62 1.80
CA ASN A 19 26.70 -4.21 0.44
C ASN A 19 25.53 -3.66 -0.39
N GLN A 20 24.27 -3.82 0.04
CA GLN A 20 23.10 -3.28 -0.65
C GLN A 20 22.66 -1.90 -0.10
N ILE A 21 23.20 -1.43 1.02
CA ILE A 21 22.70 -0.23 1.72
C ILE A 21 22.70 1.00 0.79
N ASP A 22 23.82 1.31 0.13
CA ASP A 22 23.93 2.48 -0.77
C ASP A 22 22.91 2.41 -1.91
N ARG A 23 22.68 1.21 -2.46
CA ARG A 23 21.68 0.99 -3.50
C ARG A 23 20.27 1.20 -2.97
N ILE A 24 19.96 0.71 -1.78
CA ILE A 24 18.66 0.88 -1.13
C ILE A 24 18.39 2.36 -0.88
N ASP A 25 19.37 3.11 -0.41
CA ASP A 25 19.21 4.55 -0.13
C ASP A 25 18.99 5.36 -1.42
N SER A 26 19.69 5.01 -2.49
CA SER A 26 19.46 5.60 -3.81
C SER A 26 18.03 5.33 -4.32
N LEU A 27 17.58 4.08 -4.27
CA LEU A 27 16.23 3.69 -4.71
C LEU A 27 15.14 4.33 -3.85
N ARG A 28 15.35 4.38 -2.52
CA ARG A 28 14.46 5.08 -1.59
C ARG A 28 14.31 6.54 -1.96
N SER A 29 15.43 7.20 -2.28
CA SER A 29 15.43 8.60 -2.70
C SER A 29 14.66 8.80 -4.01
N GLN A 30 14.78 7.88 -4.98
CA GLN A 30 14.01 7.94 -6.23
C GLN A 30 12.50 7.83 -6.00
N VAL A 31 12.07 6.95 -5.09
CA VAL A 31 10.65 6.79 -4.76
C VAL A 31 10.12 8.02 -4.03
N LEU A 32 10.81 8.49 -2.99
CA LEU A 32 10.36 9.64 -2.20
C LEU A 32 10.38 10.94 -3.01
N ASN A 33 11.36 11.12 -3.89
CA ASN A 33 11.47 12.29 -4.76
C ASN A 33 10.71 12.13 -6.09
N LYS A 34 10.02 11.00 -6.30
CA LYS A 34 9.24 10.70 -7.51
C LYS A 34 10.05 10.93 -8.81
N SER A 35 11.31 10.49 -8.83
CA SER A 35 12.24 10.72 -9.96
C SER A 35 12.58 9.45 -10.76
N GLY A 36 12.13 8.28 -10.29
CA GLY A 36 12.31 7.00 -10.97
C GLY A 36 11.30 6.75 -12.10
N ALA A 37 11.50 5.67 -12.85
CA ALA A 37 10.54 5.21 -13.84
C ALA A 37 9.18 4.87 -13.19
N GLY A 38 8.08 5.31 -13.80
CA GLY A 38 6.73 5.10 -13.27
C GLY A 38 6.35 6.02 -12.09
N ALA A 39 7.08 7.11 -11.88
CA ALA A 39 6.81 8.10 -10.83
C ALA A 39 5.36 8.63 -10.80
N ASP A 40 4.70 8.66 -11.96
CA ASP A 40 3.29 9.06 -12.10
C ASP A 40 2.33 8.20 -11.26
N PHE A 41 2.73 6.97 -10.90
CA PHE A 41 1.90 6.00 -10.18
C PHE A 41 2.23 5.90 -8.68
N LEU A 42 2.97 6.86 -8.12
CA LEU A 42 3.37 6.88 -6.70
C LEU A 42 2.38 7.58 -5.76
N GLY A 43 1.14 7.82 -6.19
CA GLY A 43 0.12 8.49 -5.37
C GLY A 43 -0.22 7.77 -4.05
N TRP A 44 0.06 6.46 -3.96
CA TRP A 44 -0.13 5.67 -2.75
C TRP A 44 0.80 6.10 -1.59
N LEU A 45 1.89 6.83 -1.85
CA LEU A 45 2.76 7.37 -0.80
C LEU A 45 2.04 8.42 0.06
N ASP A 46 1.25 9.27 -0.60
CA ASP A 46 0.56 10.39 0.03
C ASP A 46 -0.85 10.01 0.50
N LEU A 47 -1.44 8.98 -0.12
CA LEU A 47 -2.82 8.54 0.12
C LEU A 47 -3.18 8.34 1.60
N PRO A 48 -2.36 7.72 2.47
CA PRO A 48 -2.73 7.56 3.88
C PRO A 48 -2.98 8.88 4.62
N ASN A 49 -2.26 9.94 4.26
CA ASN A 49 -2.43 11.27 4.87
C ASN A 49 -3.64 12.01 4.28
N GLU A 50 -3.89 11.80 2.98
CA GLU A 50 -4.94 12.50 2.22
C GLU A 50 -6.31 11.84 2.35
N ALA A 51 -6.36 10.54 2.65
CA ALA A 51 -7.59 9.73 2.66
C ALA A 51 -8.66 10.27 3.62
N GLN A 52 -8.26 10.88 4.73
CA GLN A 52 -9.19 11.43 5.73
C GLN A 52 -10.15 12.47 5.12
N LYS A 53 -9.72 13.21 4.08
CA LYS A 53 -10.54 14.22 3.39
C LYS A 53 -11.78 13.63 2.70
N HIS A 54 -11.74 12.35 2.36
CA HIS A 54 -12.83 11.66 1.65
C HIS A 54 -13.61 10.68 2.54
N LEU A 55 -13.10 10.36 3.72
CA LEU A 55 -13.64 9.31 4.57
C LEU A 55 -15.09 9.56 4.99
N ASP A 56 -15.42 10.80 5.37
CA ASP A 56 -16.77 11.14 5.83
C ASP A 56 -17.83 10.94 4.73
N SER A 57 -17.49 11.31 3.49
CA SER A 57 -18.36 11.11 2.33
C SER A 57 -18.57 9.62 2.03
N ILE A 58 -17.49 8.82 2.08
CA ILE A 58 -17.56 7.37 1.90
C ILE A 58 -18.44 6.72 2.97
N LEU A 59 -18.30 7.13 4.24
CA LEU A 59 -19.08 6.60 5.35
C LEU A 59 -20.56 6.98 5.26
N ALA A 60 -20.88 8.18 4.77
CA ALA A 60 -22.26 8.61 4.56
C ALA A 60 -22.97 7.71 3.53
N VAL A 61 -22.35 7.51 2.35
CA VAL A 61 -22.89 6.61 1.30
C VAL A 61 -23.02 5.17 1.82
N ALA A 62 -22.01 4.69 2.55
CA ALA A 62 -22.07 3.36 3.13
C ALA A 62 -23.22 3.21 4.15
N SER A 63 -23.57 4.28 4.88
CA SER A 63 -24.70 4.29 5.81
C SER A 63 -26.04 4.24 5.08
N GLU A 64 -26.19 5.02 4.01
CA GLU A 64 -27.38 5.03 3.15
C GLU A 64 -27.66 3.63 2.60
N ILE A 65 -26.67 3.00 1.96
CA ILE A 65 -26.79 1.64 1.40
C ILE A 65 -27.22 0.61 2.45
N ARG A 66 -26.69 0.71 3.69
CA ARG A 66 -27.04 -0.20 4.79
C ARG A 66 -28.48 0.01 5.28
N GLN A 67 -28.95 1.26 5.35
CA GLN A 67 -30.30 1.59 5.83
C GLN A 67 -31.38 1.10 4.88
N GLU A 68 -31.12 1.11 3.58
CA GLU A 68 -32.03 0.56 2.56
C GLU A 68 -32.16 -0.97 2.61
N LYS A 69 -31.41 -1.66 3.50
CA LYS A 69 -31.33 -3.13 3.61
C LYS A 69 -31.04 -3.82 2.27
N ALA A 70 -30.34 -3.14 1.38
CA ALA A 70 -29.96 -3.64 0.08
C ALA A 70 -28.69 -4.50 0.16
N ALA A 71 -28.56 -5.47 -0.74
CA ALA A 71 -27.28 -6.12 -0.98
C ALA A 71 -26.39 -5.21 -1.84
N LEU A 72 -25.11 -5.07 -1.49
CA LEU A 72 -24.12 -4.38 -2.32
C LEU A 72 -23.40 -5.39 -3.22
N ILE A 73 -23.51 -5.22 -4.54
CA ILE A 73 -22.80 -6.03 -5.53
C ILE A 73 -21.62 -5.23 -6.05
N CYS A 74 -20.40 -5.62 -5.66
CA CYS A 74 -19.18 -5.01 -6.16
C CYS A 74 -18.77 -5.66 -7.49
N ILE A 75 -18.83 -4.89 -8.59
CA ILE A 75 -18.41 -5.35 -9.92
C ILE A 75 -17.00 -4.82 -10.18
N GLY A 76 -15.99 -5.69 -10.13
CA GLY A 76 -14.60 -5.34 -10.37
C GLY A 76 -13.70 -6.58 -10.47
N ILE A 77 -12.52 -6.41 -11.05
CA ILE A 77 -11.48 -7.45 -11.16
C ILE A 77 -10.11 -6.87 -10.82
N GLY A 78 -9.11 -7.73 -10.57
CA GLY A 78 -7.75 -7.31 -10.25
C GLY A 78 -7.68 -6.54 -8.93
N GLY A 79 -6.95 -5.43 -8.91
CA GLY A 79 -6.80 -4.58 -7.71
C GLY A 79 -8.13 -4.06 -7.15
N SER A 80 -9.09 -3.76 -8.02
CA SER A 80 -10.42 -3.27 -7.64
C SER A 80 -11.31 -4.32 -6.96
N TYR A 81 -10.89 -5.60 -6.97
CA TYR A 81 -11.58 -6.70 -6.28
C TYR A 81 -10.76 -7.27 -5.13
N LEU A 82 -9.48 -7.59 -5.39
CA LEU A 82 -8.63 -8.27 -4.41
C LEU A 82 -8.41 -7.43 -3.15
N GLY A 83 -8.24 -6.11 -3.27
CA GLY A 83 -8.09 -5.23 -2.12
C GLY A 83 -9.36 -5.17 -1.27
N ALA A 84 -10.53 -5.03 -1.89
CA ALA A 84 -11.81 -4.96 -1.19
C ALA A 84 -12.22 -6.30 -0.55
N ARG A 85 -11.83 -7.45 -1.14
CA ARG A 85 -12.16 -8.78 -0.61
C ARG A 85 -11.19 -9.28 0.47
N ALA A 86 -9.98 -8.74 0.53
CA ALA A 86 -8.96 -9.17 1.49
C ALA A 86 -9.17 -8.61 2.91
N VAL A 87 -9.90 -7.49 3.03
CA VAL A 87 -10.24 -6.82 4.30
C VAL A 87 -11.60 -7.28 4.83
#